data_AF-A0A8H4V2V7-F1
#
_entry.id   AF-A0A8H4V2V7-F1
#
_cell.length_a   1.000
_cell.length_b   1.000
_cell.length_c   1.000
_cell.angle_alpha   90.00
_cell.angle_beta   90.00
_cell.angle_gamma   90.00
#
_symmetry.space_group_name_H-M   'P 1'
#
loop_
_entity.id
_entity.type
_entity.pdbx_description
1 polymer ?
#
loop_
_entity_poly.entity_id
_entity_poly.type
_entity_poly.pdbx_seq_one_letter_code
_entity_poly.pdbx_strand_id
1 'polypeptide(L)'
;MAGNIPHRAVLPNHGNSASELAAGPPPSTLAAQLVENISASTKSSKSDENSELKGFFAVIQRVKDDPTLLKTPEDRIEHNHMLIYVYSRAVLEGIRLDDPFLDRAQVHTEGLKAISFLRFSIKETPMVLKHRVTGQEYMFRGQEPLWVWLLPQLLRLLGHAQCLELTDAIEGFLQYMMQIVAQNWSLWDMAPAYLFYLRIITSHVLSRLQDPLVVPSVEDSFTTLNLPPEFVLDRYIDNSSLLTSQLLYSVDRMSQALQQLVSLCNVVAFPLISTDEAFGTVASFAESAVWLIDVLGDMRAAQVRFDCAFPTSSLHVLHMALQVERALSRKKGISTSIHKKIITLIILLCGEMTTNSKASPVLGSADGEMRRTYCMALAVIAKASIEDRSIGRLAISSFVDESSMFCSAMSEGTDIWRVTQTLRQVTVNSQSKLLSPDLHPSKFADVEVREAIEALSLSYDATGTSPEERAKHSLGACLGIEDIDENLPNFEQQF
;
A
#
# COMPACT_ATOMS: atom_id res chain seq x y z
N MET A 1 -52.09 -26.54 -21.86
CA MET A 1 -51.54 -25.28 -21.32
C MET A 1 -50.59 -25.61 -20.19
N ALA A 2 -49.28 -25.44 -20.40
CA ALA A 2 -48.25 -25.17 -19.38
C ALA A 2 -46.90 -25.16 -20.10
N GLY A 3 -46.27 -23.99 -20.13
CA GLY A 3 -45.01 -23.73 -20.83
C GLY A 3 -43.80 -24.07 -19.98
N ASN A 4 -42.75 -24.52 -20.68
CA ASN A 4 -41.39 -24.70 -20.19
C ASN A 4 -40.73 -23.37 -19.82
N ILE A 5 -40.03 -23.34 -18.69
CA ILE A 5 -39.07 -22.29 -18.30
C ILE A 5 -37.70 -22.97 -18.10
N PRO A 6 -36.60 -22.46 -18.68
CA PRO A 6 -35.28 -23.07 -18.56
C PRO A 6 -34.52 -22.63 -17.30
N HIS A 7 -33.63 -23.52 -16.86
CA HIS A 7 -32.72 -23.39 -15.74
C HIS A 7 -31.84 -22.13 -15.80
N ARG A 8 -31.85 -21.34 -14.73
CA ARG A 8 -30.92 -20.22 -14.49
C ARG A 8 -29.72 -20.71 -13.68
N ALA A 9 -28.53 -20.55 -14.24
CA ALA A 9 -27.26 -20.81 -13.59
C ALA A 9 -27.05 -19.89 -12.37
N VAL A 10 -26.55 -20.49 -11.29
CA VAL A 10 -26.20 -19.84 -10.03
C VAL A 10 -24.79 -19.24 -10.15
N LEU A 11 -24.68 -17.93 -9.95
CA LEU A 11 -23.41 -17.24 -9.72
C LEU A 11 -22.93 -17.49 -8.27
N PRO A 12 -21.64 -17.81 -8.03
CA PRO A 12 -21.11 -17.86 -6.68
C PRO A 12 -20.85 -16.45 -6.16
N ASN A 13 -21.51 -16.13 -5.05
CA ASN A 13 -21.37 -14.90 -4.29
C ASN A 13 -20.10 -15.00 -3.43
N HIS A 14 -19.00 -14.37 -3.85
CA HIS A 14 -17.81 -14.20 -3.01
C HIS A 14 -18.07 -13.09 -2.00
N GLY A 15 -18.65 -13.45 -0.87
CA GLY A 15 -18.80 -12.60 0.29
C GLY A 15 -18.81 -13.45 1.55
N ASN A 16 -17.69 -13.41 2.28
CA ASN A 16 -17.45 -13.82 3.67
C ASN A 16 -16.22 -14.72 3.83
N SER A 17 -15.05 -14.10 3.89
CA SER A 17 -13.83 -14.68 4.45
C SER A 17 -13.15 -13.70 5.41
N ALA A 18 -13.96 -13.01 6.23
CA ALA A 18 -13.48 -12.10 7.28
C ALA A 18 -13.99 -12.49 8.69
N SER A 19 -14.71 -13.61 8.83
CA SER A 19 -15.37 -13.99 10.09
C SER A 19 -14.76 -15.19 10.82
N GLU A 20 -13.72 -15.84 10.29
CA GLU A 20 -13.09 -17.00 10.96
C GLU A 20 -11.83 -16.66 11.78
N LEU A 21 -11.31 -15.42 11.71
CA LEU A 21 -10.17 -14.97 12.52
C LEU A 21 -10.58 -14.35 13.88
N ALA A 22 -11.87 -14.32 14.21
CA ALA A 22 -12.41 -13.56 15.34
C ALA A 22 -12.82 -14.41 16.58
N ALA A 23 -12.42 -15.68 16.65
CA ALA A 23 -12.75 -16.56 17.78
C ALA A 23 -11.52 -16.90 18.65
N GLY A 24 -10.65 -15.92 18.89
CA GLY A 24 -9.59 -16.04 19.89
C GLY A 24 -10.15 -15.94 21.31
N PRO A 25 -9.53 -16.60 22.32
CA PRO A 25 -9.92 -16.43 23.71
C PRO A 25 -9.74 -14.97 24.16
N PRO A 26 -10.52 -14.48 25.13
CA PRO A 26 -10.46 -13.08 25.55
C PRO A 26 -9.05 -12.69 26.04
N PRO A 27 -8.64 -11.41 25.97
CA PRO A 27 -7.28 -10.97 26.32
C PRO A 27 -6.81 -11.42 27.69
N SER A 28 -7.70 -11.38 28.68
CA SER A 28 -7.45 -11.86 30.04
C SER A 28 -7.18 -13.37 30.10
N THR A 29 -7.72 -14.15 29.16
CA THR A 29 -7.44 -15.59 29.03
C THR A 29 -6.10 -15.84 28.35
N LEU A 30 -5.73 -15.07 27.31
CA LEU A 30 -4.39 -15.15 26.70
C LEU A 30 -3.30 -14.73 27.70
N ALA A 31 -3.54 -13.66 28.46
CA ALA A 31 -2.66 -13.24 29.54
C ALA A 31 -2.54 -14.32 30.63
N ALA A 32 -3.63 -14.99 30.99
CA ALA A 32 -3.61 -16.10 31.94
C ALA A 32 -2.89 -17.35 31.38
N GLN A 33 -2.98 -17.65 30.09
CA GLN A 33 -2.20 -18.73 29.48
C GLN A 33 -0.70 -18.44 29.50
N LEU A 34 -0.30 -17.17 29.34
CA LEU A 34 1.09 -16.76 29.55
C LEU A 34 1.54 -16.97 31.00
N VAL A 35 0.66 -16.74 32.00
CA VAL A 35 0.95 -17.01 33.42
C VAL A 35 1.36 -18.48 33.61
N GLU A 36 0.59 -19.41 33.04
CA GLU A 36 0.85 -20.85 33.15
C GLU A 36 2.19 -21.22 32.48
N ASN A 37 2.43 -20.70 31.27
CA ASN A 37 3.65 -20.98 30.49
C ASN A 37 4.92 -20.43 31.15
N ILE A 38 4.88 -19.19 31.67
CA ILE A 38 6.02 -18.56 32.34
C ILE A 38 6.29 -19.22 33.69
N SER A 39 5.24 -19.58 34.43
CA SER A 39 5.38 -20.28 35.72
C SER A 39 6.00 -21.67 35.56
N ALA A 40 5.68 -22.38 34.47
CA ALA A 40 6.28 -23.67 34.12
C ALA A 40 7.75 -23.56 33.64
N SER A 41 8.15 -22.43 33.05
CA SER A 41 9.47 -22.21 32.44
C SER A 41 10.52 -21.59 33.40
N THR A 42 10.37 -21.76 34.72
CA THR A 42 11.27 -21.17 35.73
C THR A 42 12.63 -21.89 35.84
N LYS A 43 13.47 -21.73 34.80
CA LYS A 43 14.92 -21.97 34.84
C LYS A 43 15.67 -20.85 34.12
N SER A 44 15.65 -19.62 34.63
CA SER A 44 16.68 -18.63 34.27
C SER A 44 16.88 -17.55 35.35
N SER A 45 18.12 -17.10 35.44
CA SER A 45 18.80 -16.42 36.55
C SER A 45 18.54 -14.90 36.65
N LYS A 46 17.29 -14.47 36.61
CA LYS A 46 16.91 -13.07 36.86
C LYS A 46 15.73 -13.00 37.83
N SER A 47 16.02 -12.80 39.13
CA SER A 47 15.02 -12.85 40.21
C SER A 47 14.03 -11.68 40.16
N ASP A 48 14.52 -10.50 39.80
CA ASP A 48 13.78 -9.24 39.99
C ASP A 48 12.85 -8.95 38.80
N GLU A 49 13.27 -9.27 37.57
CA GLU A 49 12.40 -9.19 36.38
C GLU A 49 11.21 -10.16 36.50
N ASN A 50 11.48 -11.35 37.02
CA ASN A 50 10.44 -12.35 37.25
C ASN A 50 9.53 -11.99 38.42
N SER A 51 9.98 -11.19 39.40
CA SER A 51 9.14 -10.80 40.54
C SER A 51 8.16 -9.68 40.16
N GLU A 52 8.58 -8.71 39.34
CA GLU A 52 7.70 -7.67 38.77
C GLU A 52 6.57 -8.31 37.95
N LEU A 53 6.93 -9.12 36.94
CA LEU A 53 5.93 -9.75 36.06
C LEU A 53 4.97 -10.63 36.86
N LYS A 54 5.47 -11.40 37.83
CA LYS A 54 4.61 -12.18 38.74
C LYS A 54 3.65 -11.30 39.55
N GLY A 55 4.11 -10.13 40.00
CA GLY A 55 3.28 -9.14 40.68
C GLY A 55 2.12 -8.67 39.80
N PHE A 56 2.42 -8.23 38.57
CA PHE A 56 1.40 -7.81 37.62
C PHE A 56 0.45 -8.94 37.23
N PHE A 57 0.96 -10.16 37.05
CA PHE A 57 0.12 -11.33 36.77
C PHE A 57 -0.88 -11.61 37.89
N ALA A 58 -0.50 -11.43 39.15
CA ALA A 58 -1.42 -11.59 40.28
C ALA A 58 -2.54 -10.54 40.26
N VAL A 59 -2.24 -9.31 39.84
CA VAL A 59 -3.25 -8.25 39.66
C VAL A 59 -4.18 -8.58 38.48
N ILE A 60 -3.60 -9.01 37.34
CA ILE A 60 -4.37 -9.43 36.17
C ILE A 60 -5.34 -10.55 36.50
N GLN A 61 -4.87 -11.57 37.20
CA GLN A 61 -5.71 -12.71 37.60
C GLN A 61 -6.83 -12.28 38.55
N ARG A 62 -6.56 -11.39 39.51
CA ARG A 62 -7.58 -10.86 40.41
C ARG A 62 -8.68 -10.10 39.66
N VAL A 63 -8.32 -9.27 38.70
CA VAL A 63 -9.29 -8.52 37.87
C VAL A 63 -10.05 -9.44 36.91
N LYS A 64 -9.42 -10.52 36.43
CA LYS A 64 -10.10 -11.56 35.66
C LYS A 64 -11.15 -12.29 36.51
N ASP A 65 -10.81 -12.60 37.76
CA ASP A 65 -11.70 -13.30 38.69
C ASP A 65 -12.85 -12.39 39.20
N ASP A 66 -12.60 -11.08 39.33
CA ASP A 66 -13.60 -10.07 39.64
C ASP A 66 -13.46 -8.81 38.76
N PRO A 67 -14.13 -8.76 37.60
CA PRO A 67 -14.10 -7.60 36.71
C PRO A 67 -14.69 -6.32 37.30
N THR A 68 -15.45 -6.41 38.40
CA THR A 68 -16.07 -5.24 39.05
C THR A 68 -15.06 -4.35 39.78
N LEU A 69 -13.81 -4.82 39.89
CA LEU A 69 -12.68 -4.05 40.40
C LEU A 69 -12.33 -2.84 39.52
N LEU A 70 -12.64 -2.89 38.21
CA LEU A 70 -12.42 -1.78 37.28
C LEU A 70 -13.64 -0.84 37.24
N LYS A 71 -13.67 0.13 38.16
CA LYS A 71 -14.84 0.99 38.39
C LYS A 71 -14.85 2.19 37.46
N THR A 72 -13.69 2.75 37.16
CA THR A 72 -13.55 3.96 36.35
C THR A 72 -13.00 3.64 34.95
N PRO A 73 -13.23 4.51 33.95
CA PRO A 73 -12.56 4.42 32.66
C PRO A 73 -11.03 4.43 32.79
N GLU A 74 -10.51 5.19 33.75
CA GLU A 74 -9.08 5.29 34.06
C GLU A 74 -8.53 3.96 34.58
N ASP A 75 -9.24 3.28 35.50
CA ASP A 75 -8.85 1.94 35.98
C ASP A 75 -8.74 0.93 34.83
N ARG A 76 -9.64 1.03 33.83
CA ARG A 76 -9.62 0.17 32.64
C ARG A 76 -8.44 0.47 31.74
N ILE A 77 -8.10 1.75 31.56
CA ILE A 77 -6.91 2.17 30.80
C ILE A 77 -5.65 1.63 31.46
N GLU A 78 -5.52 1.78 32.78
CA GLU A 78 -4.36 1.31 33.54
C GLU A 78 -4.25 -0.22 33.50
N HIS A 79 -5.36 -0.93 33.67
CA HIS A 79 -5.40 -2.39 33.57
C HIS A 79 -5.02 -2.89 32.17
N ASN A 80 -5.58 -2.29 31.11
CA ASN A 80 -5.24 -2.67 29.73
C ASN A 80 -3.81 -2.28 29.35
N HIS A 81 -3.29 -1.18 29.91
CA HIS A 81 -1.88 -0.85 29.80
C HIS A 81 -0.99 -1.95 30.42
N MET A 82 -1.27 -2.36 31.66
CA MET A 82 -0.55 -3.42 32.35
C MET A 82 -0.60 -4.75 31.58
N LEU A 83 -1.78 -5.11 31.04
CA LEU A 83 -1.97 -6.28 30.19
C LEU A 83 -1.06 -6.23 28.95
N ILE A 84 -1.02 -5.10 28.25
CA ILE A 84 -0.15 -4.90 27.08
C ILE A 84 1.32 -4.98 27.47
N TYR A 85 1.73 -4.30 28.54
CA TYR A 85 3.11 -4.32 29.03
C TYR A 85 3.59 -5.74 29.32
N VAL A 86 2.84 -6.48 30.15
CA VAL A 86 3.20 -7.84 30.56
C VAL A 86 3.25 -8.79 29.36
N TYR A 87 2.25 -8.72 28.48
CA TYR A 87 2.19 -9.59 27.30
C TYR A 87 3.34 -9.31 26.33
N SER A 88 3.61 -8.04 26.03
CA SER A 88 4.71 -7.65 25.14
C SER A 88 6.08 -8.02 25.72
N ARG A 89 6.30 -7.82 27.02
CA ARG A 89 7.53 -8.24 27.71
C ARG A 89 7.74 -9.75 27.67
N ALA A 90 6.67 -10.53 27.90
CA ALA A 90 6.74 -11.98 27.92
C ALA A 90 6.94 -12.60 26.53
N VAL A 91 6.25 -12.05 25.53
CA VAL A 91 6.19 -12.64 24.19
C VAL A 91 7.09 -11.89 23.22
N LEU A 92 6.80 -10.62 22.95
CA LEU A 92 7.50 -9.86 21.92
C LEU A 92 8.96 -9.69 22.28
N GLU A 93 9.30 -9.26 23.49
CA GLU A 93 10.69 -9.10 23.91
C GLU A 93 11.39 -10.45 24.21
N GLY A 94 10.62 -11.51 24.44
CA GLY A 94 11.13 -12.87 24.58
C GLY A 94 11.77 -13.43 23.29
N ILE A 95 11.41 -12.89 22.12
CA ILE A 95 11.96 -13.31 20.82
C ILE A 95 13.41 -12.83 20.68
N ARG A 96 14.37 -13.75 20.81
CA ARG A 96 15.81 -13.48 20.68
C ARG A 96 16.26 -13.68 19.23
N LEU A 97 16.35 -12.58 18.48
CA LEU A 97 16.72 -12.60 17.06
C LEU A 97 18.18 -13.00 16.80
N ASP A 98 19.03 -12.90 17.83
CA ASP A 98 20.43 -13.34 17.77
C ASP A 98 20.60 -14.86 17.94
N ASP A 99 19.54 -15.59 18.30
CA ASP A 99 19.59 -17.03 18.47
C ASP A 99 19.54 -17.74 17.09
N PRO A 100 20.61 -18.46 16.68
CA PRO A 100 20.60 -19.17 15.40
C PRO A 100 19.67 -20.39 15.37
N PHE A 101 19.20 -20.87 16.54
CA PHE A 101 18.33 -22.03 16.68
C PHE A 101 16.89 -21.66 17.05
N LEU A 102 16.52 -20.39 16.88
CA LEU A 102 15.19 -19.90 17.15
C LEU A 102 14.12 -20.72 16.38
N ASP A 103 13.14 -21.25 17.11
CA ASP A 103 12.01 -21.97 16.51
C ASP A 103 11.09 -20.98 15.78
N ARG A 104 11.25 -20.90 14.46
CA ARG A 104 10.50 -19.98 13.60
C ARG A 104 9.00 -20.23 13.64
N ALA A 105 8.57 -21.49 13.74
CA ALA A 105 7.14 -21.83 13.77
C ALA A 105 6.51 -21.38 15.09
N GLN A 106 7.23 -21.57 16.20
CA GLN A 106 6.81 -21.05 17.50
C GLN A 106 6.77 -19.52 17.50
N VAL A 107 7.82 -18.85 17.01
CA VAL A 107 7.88 -17.38 16.93
C VAL A 107 6.77 -16.80 16.06
N HIS A 108 6.50 -17.40 14.91
CA HIS A 108 5.38 -17.00 14.06
C HIS A 108 4.04 -17.15 14.79
N THR A 109 3.80 -18.30 15.43
CA THR A 109 2.57 -18.57 16.17
C THR A 109 2.35 -17.60 17.33
N GLU A 110 3.37 -17.40 18.17
CA GLU A 110 3.28 -16.50 19.32
C GLU A 110 3.26 -15.02 18.89
N GLY A 111 3.97 -14.65 17.82
CA GLY A 111 3.91 -13.32 17.22
C GLY A 111 2.51 -12.97 16.71
N LEU A 112 1.85 -13.89 16.00
CA LEU A 112 0.46 -13.68 15.55
C LEU A 112 -0.52 -13.55 16.71
N LYS A 113 -0.37 -14.38 17.75
CA LYS A 113 -1.18 -14.26 18.97
C LYS A 113 -0.97 -12.92 19.65
N ALA A 114 0.28 -12.45 19.75
CA ALA A 114 0.61 -11.15 20.31
C ALA A 114 -0.03 -10.01 19.54
N ILE A 115 0.10 -10.01 18.21
CA ILE A 115 -0.50 -8.99 17.35
C ILE A 115 -2.03 -9.00 17.49
N SER A 116 -2.67 -10.18 17.50
CA SER A 116 -4.12 -10.31 17.69
C SER A 116 -4.57 -9.79 19.04
N PHE A 117 -3.84 -10.14 20.11
CA PHE A 117 -4.08 -9.62 21.46
C PHE A 117 -3.98 -8.09 21.51
N LEU A 118 -2.92 -7.51 20.94
CA LEU A 118 -2.74 -6.05 20.89
C LEU A 118 -3.92 -5.39 20.16
N ARG A 119 -4.33 -5.93 19.00
CA ARG A 119 -5.47 -5.40 18.24
C ARG A 119 -6.74 -5.37 19.09
N PHE A 120 -7.03 -6.47 19.78
CA PHE A 120 -8.22 -6.56 20.62
C PHE A 120 -8.15 -5.58 21.80
N SER A 121 -7.06 -5.59 22.57
CA SER A 121 -6.91 -4.75 23.76
C SER A 121 -6.98 -3.26 23.43
N ILE A 122 -6.36 -2.85 22.31
CA ILE A 122 -6.42 -1.47 21.82
C ILE A 122 -7.81 -1.12 21.28
N LYS A 123 -8.53 -2.06 20.67
CA LYS A 123 -9.92 -1.83 20.24
C LYS A 123 -10.82 -1.51 21.43
N GLU A 124 -10.66 -2.28 22.49
CA GLU A 124 -11.48 -2.18 23.70
C GLU A 124 -11.21 -0.88 24.46
N THR A 125 -9.94 -0.44 24.49
CA THR A 125 -9.56 0.80 25.18
C THR A 125 -8.57 1.62 24.35
N PRO A 126 -9.03 2.35 23.32
CA PRO A 126 -8.14 3.08 22.39
C PRO A 126 -7.25 4.12 23.09
N MET A 127 -7.75 4.74 24.16
CA MET A 127 -7.00 5.74 24.94
C MET A 127 -5.74 5.19 25.61
N VAL A 128 -5.63 3.86 25.75
CA VAL A 128 -4.43 3.19 26.28
C VAL A 128 -3.17 3.56 25.49
N LEU A 129 -3.30 3.87 24.20
CA LEU A 129 -2.17 4.27 23.35
C LEU A 129 -1.47 5.53 23.85
N LYS A 130 -2.23 6.51 24.34
CA LYS A 130 -1.72 7.78 24.87
C LYS A 130 -1.33 7.69 26.35
N HIS A 131 -1.62 6.57 27.01
CA HIS A 131 -1.37 6.42 28.44
C HIS A 131 0.13 6.48 28.74
N ARG A 132 0.48 7.32 29.71
CA ARG A 132 1.82 7.48 30.27
C ARG A 132 1.80 6.91 31.69
N VAL A 133 2.82 6.15 32.06
CA VAL A 133 3.06 5.80 33.46
C VAL A 133 3.31 7.11 34.21
N THR A 134 3.00 7.19 35.51
CA THR A 134 3.22 8.38 36.37
C THR A 134 4.19 8.12 37.53
N GLY A 135 4.72 6.90 37.65
CA GLY A 135 5.65 6.47 38.70
C GLY A 135 6.68 5.44 38.21
N GLN A 136 7.45 4.86 39.14
CA GLN A 136 8.48 3.83 38.88
C GLN A 136 7.94 2.40 39.01
N GLU A 137 6.63 2.20 38.85
CA GLU A 137 5.98 0.89 38.99
C GLU A 137 6.41 -0.11 37.91
N TYR A 138 6.90 0.40 36.77
CA TYR A 138 7.32 -0.38 35.62
C TYR A 138 8.84 -0.22 35.43
N MET A 139 9.58 -1.30 35.63
CA MET A 139 11.04 -1.35 35.61
C MET A 139 11.62 -1.17 34.19
N PHE A 140 10.88 -1.60 33.16
CA PHE A 140 11.29 -1.58 31.75
C PHE A 140 10.46 -0.61 30.89
N ARG A 141 9.87 0.41 31.52
CA ARG A 141 9.08 1.42 30.83
C ARG A 141 9.30 2.79 31.46
N GLY A 142 9.38 3.82 30.63
CA GLY A 142 9.46 5.20 31.09
C GLY A 142 8.10 5.89 31.11
N GLN A 143 8.13 7.22 31.02
CA GLN A 143 6.95 8.09 31.03
C GLN A 143 6.44 8.43 29.62
N GLU A 144 7.03 7.83 28.58
CA GLU A 144 6.59 7.95 27.20
C GLU A 144 5.17 7.39 27.00
N PRO A 145 4.41 7.85 25.99
CA PRO A 145 3.13 7.23 25.64
C PRO A 145 3.31 5.76 25.24
N LEU A 146 2.30 4.91 25.50
CA LEU A 146 2.41 3.46 25.27
C LEU A 146 2.78 3.12 23.84
N TRP A 147 2.22 3.84 22.87
CA TRP A 147 2.53 3.59 21.46
C TRP A 147 4.02 3.82 21.13
N VAL A 148 4.69 4.75 21.79
CA VAL A 148 6.13 5.03 21.57
C VAL A 148 6.98 3.87 22.09
N TRP A 149 6.59 3.29 23.24
CA TRP A 149 7.26 2.13 23.83
C TRP A 149 7.00 0.83 23.05
N LEU A 150 5.78 0.65 22.55
CA LEU A 150 5.36 -0.58 21.88
C LEU A 150 5.96 -0.73 20.48
N LEU A 151 6.07 0.36 19.71
CA LEU A 151 6.49 0.31 18.31
C LEU A 151 7.87 -0.32 18.09
N PRO A 152 8.95 0.05 18.82
CA PRO A 152 10.27 -0.55 18.65
C PRO A 152 10.27 -2.09 18.75
N GLN A 153 9.46 -2.64 19.66
CA GLN A 153 9.37 -4.07 19.91
C GLN A 153 8.76 -4.84 18.73
N LEU A 154 7.88 -4.21 17.97
CA LEU A 154 7.28 -4.76 16.75
C LEU A 154 8.16 -4.48 15.54
N LEU A 155 8.67 -3.25 15.41
CA LEU A 155 9.45 -2.82 14.24
C LEU A 155 10.78 -3.57 14.13
N ARG A 156 11.39 -3.99 15.25
CA ARG A 156 12.58 -4.85 15.19
C ARG A 156 12.34 -6.20 14.50
N LEU A 157 11.10 -6.71 14.52
CA LEU A 157 10.70 -7.96 13.87
C LEU A 157 10.38 -7.75 12.38
N LEU A 158 9.96 -6.54 12.01
CA LEU A 158 9.56 -6.20 10.65
C LEU A 158 10.74 -6.36 9.68
N GLY A 159 10.56 -7.20 8.67
CA GLY A 159 11.57 -7.48 7.65
C GLY A 159 12.75 -8.34 8.13
N HIS A 160 12.76 -8.79 9.39
CA HIS A 160 13.83 -9.64 9.90
C HIS A 160 13.75 -11.06 9.29
N ALA A 161 14.88 -11.65 8.90
CA ALA A 161 14.92 -12.92 8.17
C ALA A 161 14.24 -14.10 8.90
N GLN A 162 14.28 -14.11 10.24
CA GLN A 162 13.62 -15.12 11.06
C GLN A 162 12.12 -14.85 11.30
N CYS A 163 11.64 -13.67 10.93
CA CYS A 163 10.27 -13.20 11.21
C CYS A 163 9.55 -12.71 9.94
N LEU A 164 10.02 -13.09 8.74
CA LEU A 164 9.44 -12.62 7.48
C LEU A 164 7.95 -12.94 7.35
N GLU A 165 7.50 -14.08 7.89
CA GLU A 165 6.09 -14.49 7.91
C GLU A 165 5.20 -13.56 8.76
N LEU A 166 5.79 -12.79 9.69
CA LEU A 166 5.07 -11.80 10.51
C LEU A 166 4.93 -10.44 9.82
N THR A 167 5.58 -10.20 8.68
CA THR A 167 5.61 -8.88 8.00
C THR A 167 4.20 -8.35 7.75
N ASP A 168 3.34 -9.13 7.10
CA ASP A 168 1.97 -8.72 6.77
C ASP A 168 1.13 -8.44 8.03
N ALA A 169 1.32 -9.24 9.09
CA ALA A 169 0.62 -9.06 10.35
C ALA A 169 1.05 -7.78 11.08
N ILE A 170 2.35 -7.46 11.05
CA ILE A 170 2.90 -6.22 11.62
C ILE A 170 2.44 -5.01 10.79
N GLU A 171 2.53 -5.06 9.47
CA GLU A 171 2.00 -4.01 8.58
C GLU A 171 0.51 -3.74 8.86
N GLY A 172 -0.29 -4.81 8.88
CA GLY A 172 -1.72 -4.73 9.16
C GLY A 172 -2.02 -4.21 10.57
N PHE A 173 -1.15 -4.43 11.55
CA PHE A 173 -1.27 -3.85 12.89
C PHE A 173 -0.97 -2.34 12.90
N LEU A 174 0.09 -1.89 12.23
CA LEU A 174 0.43 -0.47 12.13
C LEU A 174 -0.66 0.32 11.38
N GLN A 175 -1.21 -0.27 10.32
CA GLN A 175 -2.36 0.29 9.59
C GLN A 175 -3.61 0.35 10.46
N TYR A 176 -3.85 -0.70 11.25
CA TYR A 176 -4.96 -0.74 12.21
C TYR A 176 -4.84 0.32 13.31
N MET A 177 -3.62 0.60 13.79
CA MET A 177 -3.38 1.70 14.73
C MET A 177 -3.81 3.04 14.15
N MET A 178 -3.48 3.32 12.88
CA MET A 178 -3.95 4.53 12.19
C MET A 178 -5.47 4.55 12.05
N GLN A 179 -6.10 3.41 11.77
CA GLN A 179 -7.56 3.28 11.68
C GLN A 179 -8.24 3.57 13.02
N ILE A 180 -7.71 3.04 14.13
CA ILE A 180 -8.20 3.33 15.48
C ILE A 180 -8.07 4.82 15.79
N VAL A 181 -6.94 5.44 15.44
CA VAL A 181 -6.77 6.90 15.59
C VAL A 181 -7.82 7.65 14.76
N ALA A 182 -8.04 7.27 13.51
CA ALA A 182 -9.02 7.92 12.63
C ALA A 182 -10.46 7.84 13.19
N GLN A 183 -10.85 6.68 13.72
CA GLN A 183 -12.20 6.42 14.23
C GLN A 183 -12.46 7.02 15.62
N ASN A 184 -11.43 7.44 16.36
CA ASN A 184 -11.55 7.94 17.72
C ASN A 184 -11.02 9.38 17.80
N TRP A 185 -11.92 10.36 17.85
CA TRP A 185 -11.58 11.79 17.87
C TRP A 185 -10.63 12.20 19.01
N SER A 186 -10.68 11.51 20.15
CA SER A 186 -9.80 11.74 21.30
C SER A 186 -8.33 11.36 21.05
N LEU A 187 -8.07 10.67 19.94
CA LEU A 187 -6.73 10.29 19.47
C LEU A 187 -6.26 11.11 18.27
N TRP A 188 -7.06 12.03 17.71
CA TRP A 188 -6.67 12.74 16.49
C TRP A 188 -5.38 13.57 16.64
N ASP A 189 -5.10 14.08 17.83
CA ASP A 189 -3.85 14.77 18.15
C ASP A 189 -2.61 13.83 18.12
N MET A 190 -2.80 12.52 18.24
CA MET A 190 -1.76 11.51 18.09
C MET A 190 -1.40 11.26 16.61
N ALA A 191 -2.33 11.48 15.67
CA ALA A 191 -2.11 11.21 14.25
C ALA A 191 -0.84 11.87 13.65
N PRO A 192 -0.60 13.20 13.82
CA PRO A 192 0.61 13.82 13.31
C PRO A 192 1.88 13.27 13.96
N ALA A 193 1.85 12.96 15.25
CA ALA A 193 2.97 12.39 15.99
C ALA A 193 3.32 10.97 15.48
N TYR A 194 2.31 10.12 15.31
CA TYR A 194 2.46 8.76 14.82
C TYR A 194 2.99 8.71 13.38
N LEU A 195 2.42 9.54 12.49
CA LEU A 195 2.91 9.66 11.12
C LEU A 195 4.33 10.20 11.07
N PHE A 196 4.64 11.22 11.86
CA PHE A 196 5.99 11.78 11.94
C PHE A 196 7.00 10.70 12.35
N TYR A 197 6.68 9.89 13.35
CA TYR A 197 7.52 8.78 13.80
C TYR A 197 7.84 7.80 12.67
N LEU A 198 6.82 7.30 11.97
CA LEU A 198 7.01 6.36 10.86
C LEU A 198 7.76 6.99 9.68
N ARG A 199 7.46 8.24 9.35
CA ARG A 199 8.14 8.99 8.29
C ARG A 199 9.63 9.13 8.57
N ILE A 200 10.00 9.51 9.79
CA ILE A 200 11.41 9.70 10.15
C ILE A 200 12.18 8.37 10.11
N ILE A 201 11.58 7.28 10.62
CA ILE A 201 12.19 5.95 10.50
C ILE A 201 12.40 5.59 9.03
N THR A 202 11.37 5.74 8.19
CA THR A 202 11.44 5.44 6.76
C THR A 202 12.53 6.26 6.07
N SER A 203 12.59 7.57 6.32
CA SER A 203 13.60 8.45 5.75
C SER A 203 15.02 8.13 6.23
N HIS A 204 15.21 7.68 7.47
CA HIS A 204 16.53 7.28 7.98
C HIS A 204 17.00 5.95 7.39
N VAL A 205 16.10 4.98 7.27
CA VAL A 205 16.38 3.72 6.56
C VAL A 205 16.76 4.00 5.10
N LEU A 206 15.98 4.82 4.41
CA LEU A 206 16.25 5.20 3.03
C LEU A 206 17.58 5.94 2.88
N SER A 207 17.85 6.94 3.73
CA SER A 207 19.11 7.68 3.73
C SER A 207 20.31 6.75 3.94
N ARG A 208 20.20 5.77 4.84
CA ARG A 208 21.26 4.77 5.06
C ARG A 208 21.48 3.90 3.81
N LEU A 209 20.42 3.45 3.16
CA LEU A 209 20.50 2.66 1.92
C LEU A 209 21.03 3.48 0.73
N GLN A 210 20.85 4.80 0.74
CA GLN A 210 21.37 5.70 -0.27
C GLN A 210 22.83 6.12 -0.03
N ASP A 211 23.40 5.89 1.16
CA ASP A 211 24.80 6.19 1.46
C ASP A 211 25.73 5.50 0.44
N PRO A 212 26.58 6.25 -0.30
CA PRO A 212 27.54 5.68 -1.24
C PRO A 212 28.49 4.62 -0.65
N LEU A 213 28.70 4.63 0.67
CA LEU A 213 29.54 3.66 1.37
C LEU A 213 28.89 2.27 1.48
N VAL A 214 27.57 2.15 1.35
CA VAL A 214 26.85 0.87 1.40
C VAL A 214 26.92 0.21 0.01
N VAL A 215 27.69 -0.86 -0.11
CA VAL A 215 27.90 -1.56 -1.38
C VAL A 215 26.87 -2.69 -1.52
N PRO A 216 25.98 -2.67 -2.55
CA PRO A 216 24.89 -3.65 -2.69
C PRO A 216 25.29 -5.13 -2.69
N SER A 217 26.51 -5.44 -3.13
CA SER A 217 27.03 -6.81 -3.20
C SER A 217 27.76 -7.27 -1.93
N VAL A 218 27.93 -6.40 -0.94
CA VAL A 218 28.73 -6.66 0.28
C VAL A 218 27.88 -6.33 1.51
N GLU A 219 27.26 -7.34 2.10
CA GLU A 219 26.39 -7.18 3.28
C GLU A 219 27.11 -6.46 4.44
N ASP A 220 28.39 -6.78 4.67
CA ASP A 220 29.21 -6.18 5.74
C ASP A 220 29.47 -4.67 5.58
N SER A 221 29.17 -4.10 4.41
CA SER A 221 29.22 -2.64 4.22
C SER A 221 28.08 -1.91 4.93
N PHE A 222 27.00 -2.62 5.26
CA PHE A 222 25.88 -2.08 6.01
C PHE A 222 26.20 -2.10 7.50
N THR A 223 26.42 -0.92 8.07
CA THR A 223 26.57 -0.80 9.53
C THR A 223 25.22 -0.81 10.23
N THR A 224 25.18 -1.34 11.45
CA THR A 224 24.03 -1.27 12.35
C THR A 224 23.40 0.12 12.37
N LEU A 225 22.08 0.14 12.19
CA LEU A 225 21.25 1.34 12.22
C LEU A 225 20.33 1.29 13.44
N ASN A 226 20.47 2.24 14.36
CA ASN A 226 19.60 2.37 15.52
C ASN A 226 18.38 3.24 15.17
N LEU A 227 17.19 2.73 15.45
CA LEU A 227 15.91 3.35 15.10
C LEU A 227 14.96 3.37 16.30
N PRO A 228 14.11 4.41 16.46
CA PRO A 228 14.16 5.67 15.72
C PRO A 228 15.41 6.49 16.10
N PRO A 229 15.78 7.52 15.31
CA PRO A 229 16.82 8.45 15.71
C PRO A 229 16.50 9.15 17.03
N GLU A 230 17.51 9.41 17.87
CA GLU A 230 17.33 9.94 19.23
C GLU A 230 16.52 11.24 19.27
N PHE A 231 16.73 12.17 18.33
CA PHE A 231 15.99 13.43 18.29
C PHE A 231 14.47 13.28 18.11
N VAL A 232 14.01 12.12 17.61
CA VAL A 232 12.58 11.80 17.51
C VAL A 232 12.01 11.52 18.90
N LEU A 233 12.80 10.83 19.73
CA LEU A 233 12.43 10.43 21.08
C LEU A 233 12.41 11.62 22.06
N ASP A 234 13.27 12.62 21.85
CA ASP A 234 13.30 13.86 22.65
C ASP A 234 11.96 14.60 22.70
N ARG A 235 11.04 14.33 21.76
CA ARG A 235 9.68 14.90 21.77
C ARG A 235 8.72 14.21 22.76
N TYR A 236 9.07 13.01 23.20
CA TYR A 236 8.18 12.14 23.98
C TYR A 236 8.74 11.80 25.35
N ILE A 237 10.05 11.91 25.53
CA ILE A 237 10.79 11.61 26.75
C ILE A 237 11.30 12.93 27.35
N ASP A 238 11.26 13.03 28.68
CA ASP A 238 11.98 14.10 29.39
C ASP A 238 13.48 13.76 29.44
N ASN A 239 14.35 14.77 29.27
CA ASN A 239 15.83 14.67 29.15
C ASN A 239 16.57 13.91 30.28
N SER A 240 15.85 13.35 31.26
CA SER A 240 16.35 12.63 32.43
C SER A 240 16.18 11.10 32.36
N SER A 241 15.63 10.53 31.28
CA SER A 241 15.36 9.10 31.21
C SER A 241 16.61 8.26 30.87
N LEU A 242 17.01 7.40 31.81
CA LEU A 242 18.05 6.37 31.60
C LEU A 242 17.58 5.20 30.72
N LEU A 243 16.31 5.19 30.30
CA LEU A 243 15.66 4.07 29.60
C LEU A 243 15.55 4.27 28.08
N THR A 244 16.19 5.30 27.52
CA THR A 244 16.14 5.60 26.07
C THR A 244 16.59 4.41 25.22
N SER A 245 17.51 3.57 25.71
CA SER A 245 17.95 2.35 25.03
C SER A 245 16.84 1.32 24.80
N GLN A 246 15.79 1.32 25.63
CA GLN A 246 14.63 0.42 25.50
C GLN A 246 13.63 0.89 24.44
N LEU A 247 13.74 2.14 24.00
CA LEU A 247 12.89 2.76 22.98
C LEU A 247 13.54 2.74 21.60
N LEU A 248 14.71 2.12 21.49
CA LEU A 248 15.48 1.94 20.27
C LEU A 248 15.48 0.45 19.88
N TYR A 249 15.58 0.18 18.58
CA TYR A 249 15.90 -1.14 18.03
C TYR A 249 16.99 -1.00 16.98
N SER A 250 17.77 -2.06 16.77
CA SER A 250 18.79 -2.13 15.74
C SER A 250 18.27 -2.81 14.48
N VAL A 251 18.73 -2.32 13.33
CA VAL A 251 18.68 -3.02 12.05
C VAL A 251 20.12 -3.28 11.65
N ASP A 252 20.50 -4.56 11.65
CA ASP A 252 21.88 -4.99 11.46
C ASP A 252 22.16 -5.52 10.05
N ARG A 253 21.10 -5.71 9.24
CA ARG A 253 21.19 -6.30 7.90
C ARG A 253 20.57 -5.39 6.86
N MET A 254 21.20 -5.35 5.69
CA MET A 254 20.73 -4.60 4.53
C MET A 254 19.42 -5.17 4.02
N SER A 255 19.28 -6.51 4.00
CA SER A 255 18.04 -7.16 3.57
C SER A 255 16.84 -6.76 4.45
N GLN A 256 17.06 -6.61 5.76
CA GLN A 256 16.02 -6.15 6.69
C GLN A 256 15.68 -4.69 6.46
N ALA A 257 16.67 -3.82 6.25
CA ALA A 257 16.45 -2.41 5.93
C ALA A 257 15.63 -2.24 4.64
N LEU A 258 15.93 -3.01 3.60
CA LEU A 258 15.16 -3.00 2.34
C LEU A 258 13.71 -3.44 2.55
N GLN A 259 13.49 -4.51 3.32
CA GLN A 259 12.13 -4.97 3.66
C GLN A 259 11.37 -3.91 4.48
N GLN A 260 12.00 -3.32 5.50
CA GLN A 260 11.39 -2.27 6.30
C GLN A 260 11.03 -1.03 5.47
N LEU A 261 11.87 -0.63 4.52
CA LEU A 261 11.57 0.49 3.62
C LEU A 261 10.24 0.25 2.86
N VAL A 262 10.09 -0.94 2.28
CA VAL A 262 8.87 -1.31 1.55
C VAL A 262 7.66 -1.34 2.49
N SER A 263 7.77 -2.06 3.60
CA SER A 263 6.67 -2.21 4.56
C SER A 263 6.21 -0.88 5.17
N LEU A 264 7.14 0.00 5.52
CA LEU A 264 6.81 1.31 6.07
C LEU A 264 6.14 2.21 5.02
N CYS A 265 6.55 2.13 3.75
CA CYS A 265 5.88 2.82 2.66
C CYS A 265 4.44 2.31 2.48
N ASN A 266 4.21 0.99 2.50
CA ASN A 266 2.87 0.40 2.46
C ASN A 266 1.98 0.93 3.60
N VAL A 267 2.52 0.95 4.82
CA VAL A 267 1.83 1.41 6.02
C VAL A 267 1.47 2.90 5.93
N VAL A 268 2.41 3.76 5.51
CA VAL A 268 2.15 5.21 5.42
C VAL A 268 1.25 5.55 4.22
N ALA A 269 1.24 4.74 3.17
CA ALA A 269 0.32 4.90 2.03
C ALA A 269 -1.13 4.52 2.38
N PHE A 270 -1.33 3.67 3.39
CA PHE A 270 -2.65 3.09 3.70
C PHE A 270 -3.76 4.13 3.97
N PRO A 271 -3.58 5.19 4.78
CA PRO A 271 -4.61 6.22 4.97
C PRO A 271 -4.98 7.00 3.70
N LEU A 272 -4.08 7.02 2.71
CA LEU A 272 -4.33 7.67 1.43
C LEU A 272 -5.17 6.78 0.53
N ILE A 273 -4.80 5.49 0.43
CA ILE A 273 -5.37 4.51 -0.50
C ILE A 273 -6.68 3.89 0.01
N SER A 274 -6.83 3.76 1.33
CA SER A 274 -8.02 3.16 1.94
C SER A 274 -9.30 3.91 1.56
N THR A 275 -10.38 3.15 1.38
CA THR A 275 -11.72 3.67 1.12
C THR A 275 -12.49 4.02 2.39
N ASP A 276 -11.92 3.78 3.58
CA ASP A 276 -12.54 4.12 4.87
C ASP A 276 -12.62 5.64 5.02
N GLU A 277 -13.84 6.16 5.13
CA GLU A 277 -14.12 7.60 5.25
C GLU A 277 -13.52 8.22 6.52
N ALA A 278 -13.25 7.42 7.56
CA ALA A 278 -12.63 7.90 8.79
C ALA A 278 -11.24 8.53 8.53
N PHE A 279 -10.48 8.07 7.54
CA PHE A 279 -9.21 8.70 7.20
C PHE A 279 -9.35 10.09 6.61
N GLY A 280 -10.51 10.42 6.02
CA GLY A 280 -10.82 11.74 5.50
C GLY A 280 -11.01 12.80 6.58
N THR A 281 -11.33 12.41 7.82
CA THR A 281 -11.59 13.35 8.91
C THR A 281 -10.31 13.86 9.60
N VAL A 282 -9.18 13.17 9.40
CA VAL A 282 -7.90 13.50 10.04
C VAL A 282 -6.93 14.07 9.00
N ALA A 283 -6.81 15.40 8.98
CA ALA A 283 -6.04 16.15 7.97
C ALA A 283 -4.58 15.68 7.83
N SER A 284 -3.91 15.35 8.95
CA SER A 284 -2.50 14.94 8.95
C SER A 284 -2.20 13.71 8.08
N PHE A 285 -3.18 12.82 7.87
CA PHE A 285 -2.99 11.67 6.97
C PHE A 285 -2.87 12.12 5.51
N ALA A 286 -3.69 13.07 5.06
CA ALA A 286 -3.63 13.60 3.70
C ALA A 286 -2.34 14.41 3.45
N GLU A 287 -1.84 15.11 4.46
CA GLU A 287 -0.60 15.91 4.39
C GLU A 287 0.66 15.07 4.10
N SER A 288 0.62 13.77 4.37
CA SER A 288 1.73 12.85 4.10
C SER A 288 1.95 12.56 2.61
N ALA A 289 0.97 12.85 1.74
CA ALA A 289 1.00 12.46 0.33
C ALA A 289 2.22 13.01 -0.42
N VAL A 290 2.56 14.29 -0.22
CA VAL A 290 3.70 14.92 -0.91
C VAL A 290 5.02 14.24 -0.55
N TRP A 291 5.22 13.97 0.74
CA TRP A 291 6.40 13.27 1.25
C TRP A 291 6.45 11.83 0.74
N LEU A 292 5.32 11.13 0.70
CA LEU A 292 5.27 9.77 0.19
C LEU A 292 5.68 9.72 -1.29
N ILE A 293 5.20 10.66 -2.11
CA ILE A 293 5.58 10.73 -3.52
C ILE A 293 7.11 10.91 -3.69
N ASP A 294 7.74 11.74 -2.85
CA ASP A 294 9.20 11.90 -2.87
C ASP A 294 9.91 10.60 -2.49
N VAL A 295 9.47 9.96 -1.40
CA VAL A 295 10.04 8.69 -0.92
C VAL A 295 9.86 7.56 -1.94
N LEU A 296 8.76 7.53 -2.70
CA LEU A 296 8.57 6.54 -3.77
C LEU A 296 9.59 6.72 -4.90
N GLY A 297 9.91 7.97 -5.27
CA GLY A 297 10.98 8.25 -6.23
C GLY A 297 12.35 7.80 -5.72
N ASP A 298 12.66 8.10 -4.45
CA ASP A 298 13.91 7.69 -3.82
C ASP A 298 14.01 6.16 -3.63
N MET A 299 12.89 5.50 -3.30
CA MET A 299 12.78 4.04 -3.20
C MET A 299 13.01 3.39 -4.56
N ARG A 300 12.55 4.00 -5.66
CA ARG A 300 12.88 3.52 -7.00
C ARG A 300 14.37 3.58 -7.27
N ALA A 301 15.04 4.68 -6.92
CA ALA A 301 16.49 4.81 -7.06
C ALA A 301 17.23 3.74 -6.24
N ALA A 302 16.77 3.46 -5.02
CA ALA A 302 17.28 2.35 -4.22
C ALA A 302 17.04 1.00 -4.90
N GLN A 303 15.84 0.74 -5.41
CA GLN A 303 15.52 -0.50 -6.11
C GLN A 303 16.43 -0.74 -7.33
N VAL A 304 16.69 0.29 -8.13
CA VAL A 304 17.62 0.19 -9.27
C VAL A 304 19.05 -0.11 -8.80
N ARG A 305 19.48 0.46 -7.67
CA ARG A 305 20.80 0.23 -7.08
C ARG A 305 20.99 -1.18 -6.54
N PHE A 306 19.98 -1.74 -5.87
CA PHE A 306 20.06 -3.04 -5.21
C PHE A 306 19.56 -4.22 -6.07
N ASP A 307 18.89 -3.95 -7.18
CA ASP A 307 18.42 -4.91 -8.21
C ASP A 307 17.89 -6.23 -7.58
N CYS A 308 18.63 -7.34 -7.72
CA CYS A 308 18.24 -8.66 -7.22
C CYS A 308 18.06 -8.78 -5.70
N ALA A 309 18.66 -7.88 -4.91
CA ALA A 309 18.53 -7.89 -3.44
C ALA A 309 17.26 -7.18 -2.96
N PHE A 310 16.59 -6.41 -3.84
CA PHE A 310 15.38 -5.70 -3.48
C PHE A 310 14.19 -6.66 -3.34
N PRO A 311 13.39 -6.57 -2.27
CA PRO A 311 12.40 -7.60 -1.95
C PRO A 311 11.15 -7.59 -2.84
N THR A 312 10.91 -6.51 -3.58
CA THR A 312 9.72 -6.36 -4.44
C THR A 312 10.08 -6.13 -5.90
N SER A 313 9.12 -6.44 -6.76
CA SER A 313 9.24 -6.27 -8.21
C SER A 313 9.41 -4.78 -8.59
N SER A 314 10.03 -4.53 -9.74
CA SER A 314 10.20 -3.18 -10.31
C SER A 314 8.89 -2.40 -10.48
N LEU A 315 7.77 -3.12 -10.54
CA LEU A 315 6.42 -2.58 -10.69
C LEU A 315 5.76 -2.17 -9.37
N HIS A 316 6.28 -2.60 -8.23
CA HIS A 316 5.66 -2.30 -6.94
C HIS A 316 5.54 -0.79 -6.68
N VAL A 317 6.61 -0.03 -6.97
CA VAL A 317 6.60 1.45 -6.83
C VAL A 317 5.56 2.08 -7.76
N LEU A 318 5.48 1.62 -9.01
CA LEU A 318 4.52 2.12 -10.00
C LEU A 318 3.08 1.80 -9.56
N HIS A 319 2.82 0.58 -9.10
CA HIS A 319 1.52 0.17 -8.60
C HIS A 319 1.10 1.06 -7.42
N MET A 320 1.98 1.27 -6.44
CA MET A 320 1.69 2.13 -5.30
C MET A 320 1.42 3.58 -5.72
N ALA A 321 2.22 4.14 -6.63
CA ALA A 321 1.99 5.48 -7.16
C ALA A 321 0.62 5.60 -7.85
N LEU A 322 0.19 4.58 -8.60
CA LEU A 322 -1.14 4.56 -9.21
C LEU A 322 -2.27 4.48 -8.18
N GLN A 323 -2.12 3.67 -7.13
CA GLN A 323 -3.13 3.59 -6.07
C GLN A 323 -3.27 4.92 -5.34
N VAL A 324 -2.15 5.58 -5.02
CA VAL A 324 -2.15 6.90 -4.40
C VAL A 324 -2.78 7.93 -5.34
N GLU A 325 -2.46 7.95 -6.63
CA GLU A 325 -3.05 8.87 -7.61
C GLU A 325 -4.56 8.70 -7.70
N ARG A 326 -5.03 7.45 -7.85
CA ARG A 326 -6.46 7.13 -7.90
C ARG A 326 -7.19 7.61 -6.66
N ALA A 327 -6.58 7.42 -5.49
CA ALA A 327 -7.18 7.81 -4.22
C ALA A 327 -7.21 9.34 -4.03
N LEU A 328 -6.14 10.04 -4.42
CA LEU A 328 -6.10 11.50 -4.44
C LEU A 328 -7.16 12.07 -5.39
N SER A 329 -7.34 11.46 -6.57
CA SER A 329 -8.30 11.91 -7.60
C SER A 329 -9.76 11.77 -7.19
N ARG A 330 -10.06 10.93 -6.18
CA ARG A 330 -11.39 10.82 -5.57
C ARG A 330 -11.63 11.87 -4.47
N LYS A 331 -10.58 12.43 -3.89
CA LYS A 331 -10.67 13.38 -2.77
C LYS A 331 -10.87 14.81 -3.28
N LYS A 332 -11.86 15.52 -2.73
CA LYS A 332 -12.09 16.94 -3.03
C LYS A 332 -11.07 17.80 -2.27
N GLY A 333 -10.60 18.88 -2.90
CA GLY A 333 -9.72 19.86 -2.26
C GLY A 333 -8.21 19.52 -2.28
N ILE A 334 -7.81 18.45 -2.96
CA ILE A 334 -6.38 18.18 -3.22
C ILE A 334 -5.85 19.21 -4.22
N SER A 335 -4.68 19.77 -3.92
CA SER A 335 -4.03 20.74 -4.83
C SER A 335 -3.67 20.07 -6.16
N THR A 336 -3.92 20.78 -7.25
CA THR A 336 -3.51 20.36 -8.61
C THR A 336 -2.00 20.12 -8.69
N SER A 337 -1.19 20.78 -7.86
CA SER A 337 0.26 20.55 -7.79
C SER A 337 0.62 19.13 -7.32
N ILE A 338 -0.17 18.54 -6.41
CA ILE A 338 0.08 17.18 -5.90
C ILE A 338 -0.24 16.15 -6.99
N HIS A 339 -1.35 16.33 -7.71
CA HIS A 339 -1.68 15.52 -8.89
C HIS A 339 -0.57 15.60 -9.94
N LYS A 340 -0.09 16.80 -10.28
CA LYS A 340 1.03 16.96 -11.23
C LYS A 340 2.28 16.23 -10.75
N LYS A 341 2.59 16.31 -9.45
CA LYS A 341 3.78 15.66 -8.88
C LYS A 341 3.72 14.14 -9.00
N ILE A 342 2.60 13.53 -8.64
CA ILE A 342 2.47 12.06 -8.74
C ILE A 342 2.42 11.57 -10.20
N ILE A 343 1.74 12.30 -11.08
CA ILE A 343 1.74 11.99 -12.52
C ILE A 343 3.15 12.11 -13.11
N THR A 344 3.92 13.12 -12.69
CA THR A 344 5.34 13.26 -13.08
C THR A 344 6.14 12.05 -12.66
N LEU A 345 5.99 11.59 -11.41
CA LEU A 345 6.63 10.36 -10.95
C LEU A 345 6.22 9.15 -11.80
N ILE A 346 4.92 8.96 -12.08
CA ILE A 346 4.41 7.86 -12.91
C ILE A 346 5.03 7.90 -14.33
N ILE A 347 5.17 9.08 -14.94
CA ILE A 347 5.84 9.25 -16.24
C ILE A 347 7.29 8.80 -16.18
N LEU A 348 8.04 9.26 -15.17
CA LEU A 348 9.45 8.91 -14.99
C LEU A 348 9.63 7.40 -14.79
N LEU A 349 8.79 6.79 -13.93
CA LEU A 349 8.80 5.35 -13.69
C LEU A 349 8.52 4.56 -14.98
N CYS A 350 7.52 4.97 -15.76
CA CYS A 350 7.22 4.32 -17.04
C CYS A 350 8.36 4.45 -18.05
N GLY A 351 9.00 5.62 -18.14
CA GLY A 351 10.16 5.84 -19.02
C GLY A 351 11.38 5.01 -18.61
N GLU A 352 11.69 4.90 -17.32
CA GLU A 352 12.78 4.03 -16.85
C GLU A 352 12.56 2.54 -17.15
N MET A 353 11.30 2.12 -17.17
CA MET A 353 10.92 0.75 -17.51
C MET A 353 11.07 0.45 -19.00
N THR A 354 10.97 1.47 -19.87
CA THR A 354 11.25 1.30 -21.30
C THR A 354 12.75 1.29 -21.59
N THR A 355 13.54 2.10 -20.87
CA THR A 355 15.00 2.22 -21.11
C THR A 355 15.80 0.99 -20.66
N ASN A 356 15.36 0.33 -19.58
CA ASN A 356 16.05 -0.82 -19.04
C ASN A 356 15.77 -2.09 -19.85
N SER A 357 16.73 -2.53 -20.68
CA SER A 357 16.68 -3.80 -21.44
C SER A 357 16.38 -5.05 -20.56
N LYS A 358 16.68 -5.00 -19.26
CA LYS A 358 16.31 -6.04 -18.27
C LYS A 358 14.83 -6.03 -17.85
N ALA A 359 14.07 -4.99 -18.19
CA ALA A 359 12.60 -4.89 -18.04
C ALA A 359 11.84 -5.47 -19.25
N SER A 360 12.55 -6.09 -20.20
CA SER A 360 11.99 -6.93 -21.27
C SER A 360 10.93 -7.97 -20.83
N PRO A 361 10.94 -8.55 -19.60
CA PRO A 361 9.82 -9.38 -19.17
C PRO A 361 8.53 -8.59 -18.87
N VAL A 362 8.49 -7.26 -18.78
CA VAL A 362 7.18 -6.54 -18.67
C VAL A 362 6.42 -6.62 -20.00
N LEU A 363 7.14 -6.67 -21.11
CA LEU A 363 6.60 -6.84 -22.46
C LEU A 363 6.47 -8.31 -22.89
N GLY A 364 7.23 -9.23 -22.27
CA GLY A 364 7.25 -10.66 -22.60
C GLY A 364 6.81 -11.65 -21.51
N SER A 365 6.50 -11.20 -20.28
CA SER A 365 6.10 -12.11 -19.18
C SER A 365 4.65 -12.57 -19.33
N ALA A 366 4.43 -13.82 -18.93
CA ALA A 366 3.11 -14.42 -18.80
C ALA A 366 2.22 -13.74 -17.74
N ASP A 367 2.76 -12.82 -16.94
CA ASP A 367 2.02 -12.17 -15.87
C ASP A 367 1.12 -11.05 -16.40
N GLY A 368 -0.19 -11.32 -16.41
CA GLY A 368 -1.21 -10.37 -16.86
C GLY A 368 -1.33 -9.13 -15.97
N GLU A 369 -1.00 -9.25 -14.68
CA GLU A 369 -1.14 -8.15 -13.72
C GLU A 369 -0.08 -7.06 -13.94
N MET A 370 1.14 -7.47 -14.29
CA MET A 370 2.21 -6.54 -14.64
C MET A 370 1.87 -5.70 -15.86
N ARG A 371 1.36 -6.36 -16.91
CA ARG A 371 0.91 -5.70 -18.14
C ARG A 371 -0.25 -4.74 -17.89
N ARG A 372 -1.23 -5.17 -17.07
CA ARG A 372 -2.36 -4.32 -16.66
C ARG A 372 -1.89 -3.07 -15.94
N THR A 373 -0.98 -3.20 -14.96
CA THR A 373 -0.48 -2.07 -14.17
C THR A 373 0.19 -1.02 -15.07
N TYR A 374 1.02 -1.46 -16.01
CA TYR A 374 1.67 -0.57 -16.97
C TYR A 374 0.66 0.10 -17.93
N CYS A 375 -0.31 -0.65 -18.47
CA CYS A 375 -1.41 -0.07 -19.27
C CYS A 375 -2.18 1.00 -18.51
N MET A 376 -2.50 0.73 -17.24
CA MET A 376 -3.23 1.70 -16.40
C MET A 376 -2.41 2.97 -16.15
N ALA A 377 -1.08 2.84 -15.99
CA ALA A 377 -0.20 4.00 -15.90
C ALA A 377 -0.25 4.87 -17.15
N LEU A 378 -0.14 4.27 -18.33
CA LEU A 378 -0.20 4.99 -19.60
C LEU A 378 -1.57 5.65 -19.82
N ALA A 379 -2.67 5.00 -19.43
CA ALA A 379 -4.01 5.58 -19.50
C ALA A 379 -4.17 6.80 -18.57
N VAL A 380 -3.64 6.73 -17.35
CA VAL A 380 -3.62 7.84 -16.38
C VAL A 380 -2.78 9.01 -16.93
N ILE A 381 -1.61 8.74 -17.52
CA ILE A 381 -0.78 9.76 -18.17
C ILE A 381 -1.54 10.39 -19.35
N ALA A 382 -2.24 9.60 -20.16
CA ALA A 382 -3.02 10.10 -21.29
C ALA A 382 -4.11 11.05 -20.82
N LYS A 383 -4.86 10.68 -19.77
CA LYS A 383 -5.85 11.56 -19.13
C LYS A 383 -5.24 12.89 -18.71
N ALA A 384 -4.16 12.84 -17.95
CA ALA A 384 -3.48 14.03 -17.45
C ALA A 384 -2.89 14.90 -18.58
N SER A 385 -2.50 14.28 -19.70
CA SER A 385 -1.98 14.98 -20.88
C SER A 385 -3.07 15.73 -21.68
N ILE A 386 -4.31 15.25 -21.64
CA ILE A 386 -5.48 15.95 -22.20
C ILE A 386 -5.77 17.21 -21.38
N GLU A 387 -5.67 17.08 -20.05
CA GLU A 387 -5.97 18.16 -19.11
C GLU A 387 -4.83 19.20 -19.01
N ASP A 388 -3.57 18.78 -19.10
CA ASP A 388 -2.39 19.64 -19.00
C ASP A 388 -1.33 19.35 -20.07
N ARG A 389 -1.14 20.32 -20.96
CA ARG A 389 -0.17 20.25 -22.05
C ARG A 389 1.28 20.09 -21.58
N SER A 390 1.64 20.59 -20.41
CA SER A 390 3.00 20.45 -19.87
C SER A 390 3.32 19.00 -19.51
N ILE A 391 2.35 18.28 -18.95
CA ILE A 391 2.43 16.83 -18.69
C ILE A 391 2.57 16.08 -20.01
N GLY A 392 1.77 16.42 -21.03
CA GLY A 392 1.87 15.80 -22.35
C GLY A 392 3.25 15.99 -22.98
N ARG A 393 3.86 17.17 -22.85
CA ARG A 393 5.24 17.43 -23.31
C ARG A 393 6.27 16.62 -22.55
N LEU A 394 6.12 16.49 -21.23
CA LEU A 394 7.01 15.67 -20.41
C LEU A 394 6.91 14.20 -20.81
N ALA A 395 5.70 13.66 -20.92
CA ALA A 395 5.44 12.30 -21.38
C ALA A 395 6.12 12.06 -22.74
N ILE A 396 5.90 12.95 -23.72
CA ILE A 396 6.61 12.91 -25.00
C ILE A 396 8.12 12.83 -24.76
N SER A 397 8.73 13.76 -24.01
CA SER A 397 10.19 13.75 -23.83
C SER A 397 10.73 12.49 -23.15
N SER A 398 9.97 11.89 -22.23
CA SER A 398 10.36 10.66 -21.54
C SER A 398 10.25 9.42 -22.44
N PHE A 399 9.40 9.45 -23.47
CA PHE A 399 9.13 8.31 -24.35
C PHE A 399 9.70 8.47 -25.79
N VAL A 400 10.13 9.67 -26.19
CA VAL A 400 10.33 10.07 -27.60
C VAL A 400 11.52 9.42 -28.31
N ASP A 401 12.56 8.98 -27.60
CA ASP A 401 13.68 8.26 -28.22
C ASP A 401 13.46 6.74 -28.30
N GLU A 402 12.50 6.19 -27.53
CA GLU A 402 12.40 4.74 -27.32
C GLU A 402 11.14 4.11 -27.92
N SER A 403 10.03 4.86 -28.02
CA SER A 403 8.77 4.34 -28.57
C SER A 403 8.87 3.95 -30.06
N SER A 404 9.79 4.58 -30.80
CA SER A 404 10.12 4.26 -32.19
C SER A 404 10.88 2.93 -32.31
N MET A 405 11.63 2.52 -31.26
CA MET A 405 12.28 1.21 -31.18
C MET A 405 11.36 0.10 -30.64
N PHE A 406 10.37 0.43 -29.79
CA PHE A 406 9.45 -0.58 -29.21
C PHE A 406 8.21 -0.88 -30.07
N CYS A 407 7.70 0.07 -30.86
CA CYS A 407 6.55 -0.21 -31.75
C CYS A 407 6.84 -1.34 -32.76
N SER A 408 8.10 -1.59 -33.10
CA SER A 408 8.48 -2.71 -33.98
C SER A 408 8.62 -4.05 -33.26
N ALA A 409 8.80 -4.06 -31.93
CA ALA A 409 8.98 -5.26 -31.11
C ALA A 409 7.67 -5.75 -30.43
N MET A 410 6.68 -4.87 -30.29
CA MET A 410 5.37 -5.19 -29.70
C MET A 410 4.43 -5.79 -30.73
N SER A 411 3.76 -6.89 -30.41
CA SER A 411 2.71 -7.44 -31.28
C SER A 411 1.55 -6.44 -31.39
N GLU A 412 1.28 -6.01 -32.61
CA GLU A 412 0.15 -5.14 -32.95
C GLU A 412 -1.17 -5.76 -32.45
N GLY A 413 -2.07 -4.91 -31.95
CA GLY A 413 -3.37 -5.37 -31.43
C GLY A 413 -3.37 -5.90 -30.00
N THR A 414 -2.30 -5.71 -29.23
CA THR A 414 -2.32 -5.89 -27.76
C THR A 414 -2.81 -4.62 -27.06
N ASP A 415 -3.31 -4.76 -25.83
CA ASP A 415 -3.78 -3.62 -25.04
C ASP A 415 -2.67 -2.60 -24.78
N ILE A 416 -1.43 -3.06 -24.51
CA ILE A 416 -0.28 -2.16 -24.32
C ILE A 416 -0.04 -1.35 -25.60
N TRP A 417 -0.02 -2.01 -26.76
CA TRP A 417 0.15 -1.32 -28.05
C TRP A 417 -0.94 -0.26 -28.26
N ARG A 418 -2.21 -0.61 -28.00
CA ARG A 418 -3.33 0.34 -28.13
C ARG A 418 -3.21 1.52 -27.17
N VAL A 419 -2.92 1.30 -25.88
CA VAL A 419 -2.78 2.41 -24.91
C VAL A 419 -1.59 3.31 -25.29
N THR A 420 -0.47 2.74 -25.72
CA THR A 420 0.69 3.52 -26.18
C THR A 420 0.35 4.38 -27.40
N GLN A 421 -0.40 3.85 -28.38
CA GLN A 421 -0.87 4.64 -29.52
C GLN A 421 -1.86 5.73 -29.11
N THR A 422 -2.77 5.46 -28.18
CA THR A 422 -3.68 6.48 -27.63
C THR A 422 -2.90 7.61 -26.98
N LEU A 423 -1.92 7.31 -26.12
CA LEU A 423 -1.07 8.31 -25.49
C LEU A 423 -0.31 9.13 -26.54
N ARG A 424 0.25 8.50 -27.57
CA ARG A 424 0.96 9.18 -28.66
C ARG A 424 0.04 10.13 -29.44
N GLN A 425 -1.16 9.70 -29.80
CA GLN A 425 -2.10 10.54 -30.55
C GLN A 425 -2.61 11.71 -29.71
N VAL A 426 -2.90 11.49 -28.43
CA VAL A 426 -3.31 12.54 -27.48
C VAL A 426 -2.21 13.60 -27.30
N THR A 427 -0.96 13.16 -27.23
CA THR A 427 0.16 14.07 -26.94
C THR A 427 0.70 14.79 -28.18
N VAL A 428 0.73 14.14 -29.36
CA VAL A 428 1.27 14.71 -30.62
C VAL A 428 0.20 15.47 -31.41
N ASN A 429 -1.03 14.96 -31.48
CA ASN A 429 -2.09 15.48 -32.35
C ASN A 429 -3.16 16.23 -31.56
N SER A 430 -2.80 17.26 -30.79
CA SER A 430 -3.78 18.12 -30.10
C SER A 430 -4.80 18.82 -31.02
N GLN A 431 -4.70 18.65 -32.35
CA GLN A 431 -5.57 19.23 -33.36
C GLN A 431 -6.46 18.21 -34.11
N SER A 432 -6.16 16.90 -34.09
CA SER A 432 -7.04 15.89 -34.71
C SER A 432 -8.09 15.48 -33.70
N LYS A 433 -9.35 15.84 -33.93
CA LYS A 433 -10.45 15.48 -33.02
C LYS A 433 -10.80 14.00 -33.04
N LEU A 434 -10.36 13.25 -34.05
CA LEU A 434 -10.75 11.86 -34.25
C LEU A 434 -9.52 10.95 -34.17
N LEU A 435 -9.60 9.95 -33.30
CA LEU A 435 -8.63 8.89 -33.12
C LEU A 435 -8.97 7.70 -34.03
N SER A 436 -7.96 6.87 -34.32
CA SER A 436 -8.15 5.65 -35.11
C SER A 436 -9.22 4.72 -34.50
N PRO A 437 -10.09 4.08 -35.31
CA PRO A 437 -11.11 3.15 -34.82
C PRO A 437 -10.53 1.93 -34.08
N ASP A 438 -9.26 1.59 -34.34
CA ASP A 438 -8.58 0.47 -33.67
C ASP A 438 -8.23 0.75 -32.20
N LEU A 439 -8.33 2.03 -31.80
CA LEU A 439 -8.14 2.50 -30.43
C LEU A 439 -9.46 2.62 -29.66
N HIS A 440 -10.59 2.25 -30.26
CA HIS A 440 -11.89 2.31 -29.61
C HIS A 440 -11.90 1.38 -28.37
N PRO A 441 -12.50 1.81 -27.23
CA PRO A 441 -12.46 1.04 -25.99
C PRO A 441 -12.92 -0.42 -26.10
N SER A 442 -13.89 -0.70 -26.98
CA SER A 442 -14.38 -2.06 -27.24
C SER A 442 -13.32 -3.04 -27.77
N LYS A 443 -12.16 -2.55 -28.22
CA LYS A 443 -11.05 -3.37 -28.73
C LYS A 443 -10.06 -3.78 -27.64
N PHE A 444 -10.14 -3.22 -26.44
CA PHE A 444 -9.29 -3.63 -25.31
C PHE A 444 -9.79 -4.93 -24.71
N ALA A 445 -8.89 -5.86 -24.37
CA ALA A 445 -9.24 -7.14 -23.76
C ALA A 445 -9.50 -6.99 -22.25
N ASP A 446 -8.62 -6.27 -21.55
CA ASP A 446 -8.72 -6.01 -20.12
C ASP A 446 -9.86 -5.01 -19.80
N VAL A 447 -10.68 -5.36 -18.80
CA VAL A 447 -11.87 -4.58 -18.42
C VAL A 447 -11.49 -3.27 -17.73
N GLU A 448 -10.50 -3.28 -16.83
CA GLU A 448 -10.09 -2.08 -16.10
C GLU A 448 -9.41 -1.09 -17.03
N VAL A 449 -8.58 -1.59 -17.96
CA VAL A 449 -7.95 -0.75 -19.00
C VAL A 449 -9.02 -0.16 -19.91
N ARG A 450 -10.01 -0.95 -20.32
CA ARG A 450 -11.15 -0.46 -21.11
C ARG A 450 -11.87 0.69 -20.41
N GLU A 451 -12.27 0.50 -19.16
CA GLU A 451 -12.96 1.52 -18.36
C GLU A 451 -12.12 2.80 -18.24
N ALA A 452 -10.80 2.68 -18.05
CA ALA A 452 -9.90 3.82 -18.00
C ALA A 452 -9.84 4.60 -19.32
N ILE A 453 -9.84 3.91 -20.46
CA ILE A 453 -9.85 4.54 -21.80
C ILE A 453 -11.23 5.14 -22.12
N GLU A 454 -12.33 4.50 -21.72
CA GLU A 454 -13.68 5.06 -21.83
C GLU A 454 -13.81 6.38 -21.06
N ALA A 455 -13.22 6.45 -19.86
CA ALA A 455 -13.22 7.65 -19.03
C ALA A 455 -12.53 8.86 -19.69
N LEU A 456 -11.65 8.64 -20.69
CA LEU A 456 -11.00 9.71 -21.44
C LEU A 456 -11.98 10.47 -22.36
N SER A 457 -13.16 9.92 -22.64
CA SER A 457 -14.22 10.55 -23.47
C SER A 457 -13.71 11.05 -24.83
N LEU A 458 -12.80 10.29 -25.45
CA LEU A 458 -12.19 10.63 -26.74
C LEU A 458 -13.16 10.33 -27.90
N SER A 459 -13.03 11.08 -28.99
CA SER A 459 -13.80 10.84 -30.23
C SER A 459 -13.01 9.98 -31.20
N TYR A 460 -13.66 9.01 -31.84
CA TYR A 460 -13.05 8.04 -32.74
C TYR A 460 -13.66 8.14 -34.14
N ASP A 461 -12.85 7.90 -35.17
CA ASP A 461 -13.33 7.81 -36.55
C ASP A 461 -14.34 6.67 -36.71
N ALA A 462 -15.49 6.96 -37.32
CA ALA A 462 -16.48 5.96 -37.66
C ALA A 462 -15.88 4.97 -38.68
N THR A 463 -16.03 3.68 -38.40
CA THR A 463 -15.55 2.52 -39.16
C THR A 463 -15.42 2.72 -40.69
N GLY A 464 -14.19 2.63 -41.19
CA GLY A 464 -13.82 1.73 -42.30
C GLY A 464 -14.66 1.66 -43.58
N THR A 465 -15.13 2.78 -44.14
CA THR A 465 -15.51 2.78 -45.58
C THR A 465 -14.24 2.87 -46.42
N SER A 466 -14.04 1.88 -47.30
CA SER A 466 -12.93 1.83 -48.25
C SER A 466 -12.80 3.14 -49.05
N PRO A 467 -11.59 3.51 -49.50
CA PRO A 467 -11.39 4.70 -50.33
C PRO A 467 -12.21 4.69 -51.64
N GLU A 468 -12.71 3.53 -52.06
CA GLU A 468 -13.48 3.35 -53.30
C GLU A 468 -14.93 3.84 -53.20
N GLU A 469 -15.54 3.91 -52.01
CA GLU A 469 -16.91 4.43 -51.87
C GLU A 469 -16.97 5.96 -51.75
N ARG A 470 -15.89 6.60 -51.28
CA ARG A 470 -15.77 8.07 -51.31
C ARG A 470 -15.69 8.62 -52.74
N ALA A 471 -15.15 7.86 -53.68
CA ALA A 471 -15.09 8.25 -55.09
C ALA A 471 -16.46 8.16 -55.79
N LYS A 472 -17.35 7.26 -55.35
CA LYS A 472 -18.71 7.15 -55.93
C LYS A 472 -19.66 8.24 -55.41
N HIS A 473 -19.53 8.63 -54.14
CA HIS A 473 -20.35 9.71 -53.59
C HIS A 473 -19.86 11.12 -53.97
N SER A 474 -18.58 11.31 -54.32
CA SER A 474 -18.09 12.61 -54.80
C SER A 474 -18.32 12.84 -56.29
N LEU A 475 -18.42 11.79 -57.13
CA LEU A 475 -18.77 11.94 -58.54
C LEU A 475 -20.27 12.13 -58.79
N GLY A 476 -21.14 11.55 -57.94
CA GLY A 476 -22.60 11.71 -58.07
C GLY A 476 -23.12 13.11 -57.72
N ALA A 477 -22.35 13.90 -56.97
CA ALA A 477 -22.73 15.26 -56.57
C ALA A 477 -22.22 16.35 -57.53
N CYS A 478 -21.31 16.01 -58.46
CA CYS A 478 -20.72 16.97 -59.42
C CYS A 478 -21.37 16.94 -60.82
N LEU A 479 -22.25 15.99 -61.11
CA LEU A 479 -23.02 15.94 -62.36
C LEU A 479 -24.51 15.96 -62.00
N GLY A 480 -25.06 17.17 -61.92
CA GLY A 480 -26.50 17.38 -61.77
C GLY A 480 -27.26 16.81 -62.97
N ILE A 481 -27.60 15.53 -62.90
CA ILE A 481 -28.51 14.85 -63.80
C ILE A 481 -29.74 14.52 -62.97
N GLU A 482 -30.77 15.36 -63.14
CA GLU A 482 -32.15 14.97 -62.88
C GLU A 482 -32.48 13.84 -63.84
N ASP A 483 -32.88 12.67 -63.32
CA ASP A 483 -33.58 11.69 -64.15
C ASP A 483 -34.95 11.39 -63.55
N ILE A 484 -35.90 11.52 -64.47
CA ILE A 484 -37.34 11.45 -64.38
C ILE A 484 -37.80 10.00 -64.25
N ASP A 485 -38.95 9.84 -63.58
CA ASP A 485 -39.85 8.68 -63.53
C ASP A 485 -39.73 7.67 -64.69
N GLU A 486 -39.74 6.37 -64.36
CA GLU A 486 -40.68 5.40 -64.95
C GLU A 486 -40.63 4.05 -64.19
N ASN A 487 -41.58 3.86 -63.29
CA ASN A 487 -41.91 2.56 -62.70
C ASN A 487 -43.15 2.00 -63.41
N LEU A 488 -42.94 1.02 -64.30
CA LEU A 488 -43.99 0.11 -64.78
C LEU A 488 -43.36 -1.20 -65.24
N PRO A 489 -43.75 -2.34 -64.65
CA PRO A 489 -43.76 -3.59 -65.38
C PRO A 489 -45.20 -4.06 -65.63
N ASN A 490 -45.45 -4.32 -66.91
CA ASN A 490 -46.54 -5.12 -67.44
C ASN A 490 -46.67 -6.47 -66.72
N PHE A 491 -47.90 -6.82 -66.32
CA PHE A 491 -48.36 -8.21 -66.27
C PHE A 491 -49.86 -8.26 -66.57
N GLU A 492 -50.21 -8.52 -67.82
CA GLU A 492 -51.50 -9.09 -68.19
C GLU A 492 -51.49 -10.60 -67.88
N GLN A 493 -52.50 -11.11 -67.17
CA GLN A 493 -53.50 -12.09 -67.66
C GLN A 493 -54.13 -12.91 -66.52
N GLN A 494 -55.48 -12.86 -66.49
CA GLN A 494 -56.46 -13.95 -66.22
C GLN A 494 -56.33 -14.66 -64.85
N PHE A 495 -57.28 -14.60 -63.91
CA PHE A 495 -58.75 -14.73 -63.97
C PHE A 495 -59.39 -14.05 -62.76
#